data_AF-A0A7Y3MPY2-F1
#
_entry.id   AF-A0A7Y3MPY2-F1
#
_cell.length_a   1.000
_cell.length_b   1.000
_cell.length_c   1.000
_cell.angle_alpha   90.00
_cell.angle_beta   90.00
_cell.angle_gamma   90.00
#
_symmetry.space_group_name_H-M   'P 1'
#
loop_
_entity.id
_entity.type
_entity.pdbx_description
1 polymer ?
#
loop_
_entity_poly.entity_id
_entity_poly.type
_entity_poly.pdbx_seq_one_letter_code
_entity_poly.pdbx_strand_id
1 'polypeptide(L)'
;DALGAGDSLINSSVVLDQDHVQVWVDSALLKSHLSGYRGSVTFQGSSLAKPNTTIQLKGVGDRFNGNAFISGVVHTVGEGAWNTEVRIGLSSEWFVEKHPVVAPNASGLIPGIKGLQTGIVQKIDSDPDKEFRVQVAIPILGADGDYVWARLSSFYTGSGFGAYFMPEINDEVILGFMNDDPRFPVILGSVFSSSISPSETPEEKNNIKTLLTRTGMQLKFDEENKVITVLTPGGNTMVFSDADNGITITDQNSNQIEMNDSGITVDSKSSLTLQAATDVTIKGATVSVSGEQSYSCSAGQVSISGDTTTDISGSASCGISSSGEMSVKGSIVMVN
;
A
#
# COMPACT_ATOMS: atom_id res chain seq x y z
N ASP A 1 -45.30 35.29 8.92
CA ASP A 1 -44.16 34.88 9.74
C ASP A 1 -44.08 35.78 10.96
N ALA A 2 -44.55 35.31 12.13
CA ALA A 2 -44.71 36.15 13.33
C ALA A 2 -43.47 36.14 14.23
N LEU A 3 -42.40 35.43 13.85
CA LEU A 3 -41.17 35.29 14.65
C LEU A 3 -39.88 35.53 13.85
N GLY A 4 -39.94 35.80 12.54
CA GLY A 4 -38.78 36.23 11.76
C GLY A 4 -37.68 35.17 11.62
N ALA A 5 -38.02 33.90 11.78
CA ALA A 5 -37.10 32.80 11.51
C ALA A 5 -37.21 32.47 10.01
N GLY A 6 -36.24 32.93 9.22
CA GLY A 6 -36.19 32.63 7.77
C GLY A 6 -36.08 31.14 7.47
N ASP A 7 -36.09 30.80 6.18
CA ASP A 7 -36.03 29.41 5.71
C ASP A 7 -34.82 28.66 6.29
N SER A 8 -35.06 27.54 6.97
CA SER A 8 -34.01 26.67 7.52
C SER A 8 -33.80 25.48 6.59
N LEU A 9 -32.64 25.44 5.93
CA LEU A 9 -32.25 24.37 5.03
C LEU A 9 -31.48 23.28 5.80
N ILE A 10 -31.97 22.05 5.76
CA ILE A 10 -31.27 20.87 6.29
C ILE A 10 -30.61 20.14 5.12
N ASN A 11 -29.29 19.96 5.19
CA ASN A 11 -28.51 19.29 4.16
C ASN A 11 -27.71 18.13 4.75
N SER A 12 -27.51 17.08 3.94
CA SER A 12 -26.65 15.94 4.24
C SER A 12 -25.55 15.84 3.19
N SER A 13 -24.34 15.48 3.61
CA SER A 13 -23.23 15.17 2.69
C SER A 13 -23.34 13.77 2.06
N VAL A 14 -24.26 12.94 2.55
CA VAL A 14 -24.56 11.59 2.03
C VAL A 14 -26.00 11.50 1.54
N VAL A 15 -26.22 10.69 0.52
CA VAL A 15 -27.57 10.43 -0.01
C VAL A 15 -28.38 9.66 1.03
N LEU A 16 -29.48 10.25 1.47
CA LEU A 16 -30.46 9.65 2.38
C LEU A 16 -31.73 9.34 1.59
N ASP A 17 -32.43 8.26 1.96
CA ASP A 17 -33.77 8.01 1.42
C ASP A 17 -34.79 9.04 1.91
N GLN A 18 -35.91 9.13 1.20
CA GLN A 18 -36.94 10.14 1.44
C GLN A 18 -37.57 10.02 2.83
N ASP A 19 -37.74 8.81 3.35
CA ASP A 19 -38.36 8.58 4.66
C ASP A 19 -37.46 9.09 5.78
N HIS A 20 -36.14 8.84 5.73
CA HIS A 20 -35.18 9.37 6.69
C HIS A 20 -35.11 10.89 6.65
N VAL A 21 -35.12 11.51 5.46
CA VAL A 21 -35.14 12.98 5.33
C VAL A 21 -36.42 13.55 5.93
N GLN A 22 -37.58 12.94 5.66
CA GLN A 22 -38.86 13.40 6.18
C GLN A 22 -38.90 13.33 7.71
N VAL A 23 -38.45 12.22 8.31
CA VAL A 23 -38.37 12.07 9.77
C VAL A 23 -37.42 13.11 10.38
N TRP A 24 -36.30 13.42 9.73
CA TRP A 24 -35.36 14.42 10.21
C TRP A 24 -35.96 15.83 10.17
N VAL A 25 -36.62 16.20 9.07
CA VAL A 25 -37.32 17.49 8.92
C VAL A 25 -38.44 17.63 9.96
N ASP A 26 -39.28 16.61 10.11
CA ASP A 26 -40.39 16.60 11.07
C ASP A 26 -39.88 16.73 12.51
N SER A 27 -38.78 16.04 12.83
CA SER A 27 -38.12 16.12 14.14
C SER A 27 -37.54 17.51 14.42
N ALA A 28 -36.89 18.12 13.44
CA ALA A 28 -36.35 19.48 13.55
C ALA A 28 -37.46 20.52 13.71
N LEU A 29 -38.55 20.40 12.94
CA LEU A 29 -39.71 21.28 13.02
C LEU A 29 -40.42 21.15 14.37
N LEU A 30 -40.68 19.92 14.83
CA LEU A 30 -41.28 19.66 16.14
C LEU A 30 -40.44 20.27 17.26
N LYS A 31 -39.12 20.08 17.22
CA LYS A 31 -38.23 20.67 18.21
C LYS A 31 -38.27 22.20 18.18
N SER A 32 -38.25 22.80 16.99
CA SER A 32 -38.38 24.25 16.83
C SER A 32 -39.64 24.78 17.52
N HIS A 33 -40.80 24.16 17.26
CA HIS A 33 -42.07 24.50 17.91
C HIS A 33 -42.03 24.35 19.43
N LEU A 34 -41.52 23.22 19.94
CA LEU A 34 -41.37 22.98 21.38
C LEU A 34 -40.36 23.93 22.05
N SER A 35 -39.49 24.55 21.27
CA SER A 35 -38.49 25.52 21.74
C SER A 35 -38.98 26.97 21.70
N GLY A 36 -40.13 27.25 21.09
CA GLY A 36 -40.69 28.60 20.93
C GLY A 36 -41.17 29.23 22.23
N TYR A 37 -41.64 28.42 23.19
CA TYR A 37 -42.06 28.87 24.52
C TYR A 37 -41.31 28.10 25.59
N ARG A 38 -40.45 28.80 26.35
CA ARG A 38 -39.64 28.21 27.43
C ARG A 38 -39.84 28.97 28.73
N GLY A 39 -39.72 28.25 29.85
CA GLY A 39 -39.77 28.86 31.17
C GLY A 39 -39.84 27.80 32.26
N SER A 40 -40.13 28.23 33.49
CA SER A 40 -40.47 27.32 34.58
C SER A 40 -41.68 27.81 35.36
N VAL A 41 -42.41 26.86 35.93
CA VAL A 41 -43.58 27.12 36.78
C VAL A 41 -43.38 26.33 38.07
N THR A 42 -43.47 27.03 39.21
CA THR A 42 -43.33 26.43 40.54
C THR A 42 -44.67 26.44 41.26
N PHE A 43 -45.05 25.31 41.84
CA PHE A 43 -46.27 25.16 42.62
C PHE A 43 -46.06 24.26 43.84
N GLN A 44 -47.05 24.30 44.74
CA GLN A 44 -47.08 23.45 45.93
C GLN A 44 -46.95 21.98 45.52
N GLY A 45 -46.04 21.29 46.19
CA GLY A 45 -45.65 19.91 45.96
C GLY A 45 -46.69 18.97 45.36
N SER A 46 -46.42 18.45 44.16
CA SER A 46 -47.24 17.43 43.51
C SER A 46 -46.38 16.56 42.58
N SER A 47 -46.57 15.24 42.64
CA SER A 47 -45.88 14.25 41.79
C SER A 47 -46.63 13.93 40.49
N LEU A 48 -47.73 14.64 40.21
CA LEU A 48 -48.56 14.39 39.03
C LEU A 48 -47.90 14.88 37.73
N ALA A 49 -47.10 15.95 37.80
CA ALA A 49 -46.35 16.45 36.67
C ALA A 49 -45.18 15.51 36.33
N LYS A 50 -45.08 15.07 35.07
CA LYS A 50 -44.03 14.16 34.61
C LYS A 50 -43.33 14.73 33.37
N PRO A 51 -42.00 14.56 33.21
CA PRO A 51 -41.32 14.84 31.95
C PRO A 51 -41.98 14.12 30.77
N ASN A 52 -41.88 14.70 29.58
CA ASN A 52 -42.48 14.16 28.35
C ASN A 52 -44.02 14.10 28.37
N THR A 53 -44.66 15.02 29.10
CA THR A 53 -46.11 15.23 29.10
C THR A 53 -46.43 16.71 28.92
N THR A 54 -47.71 17.09 28.96
CA THR A 54 -48.13 18.50 28.92
C THR A 54 -48.80 18.91 30.22
N ILE A 55 -48.60 20.18 30.61
CA ILE A 55 -49.32 20.83 31.71
C ILE A 55 -50.18 21.96 31.14
N GLN A 56 -51.43 22.07 31.58
CA GLN A 56 -52.30 23.16 31.15
C GLN A 56 -52.11 24.37 32.07
N LEU A 57 -51.67 25.49 31.50
CA LEU A 57 -51.57 26.78 32.17
C LEU A 57 -52.88 27.55 32.00
N LYS A 58 -53.44 28.05 33.10
CA LYS A 58 -54.65 28.88 33.13
C LYS A 58 -54.42 30.10 34.03
N GLY A 59 -54.97 31.25 33.62
CA GLY A 59 -54.93 32.48 34.41
C GLY A 59 -53.60 33.25 34.34
N VAL A 60 -52.73 32.91 33.38
CA VAL A 60 -51.41 33.55 33.18
C VAL A 60 -51.39 34.55 32.00
N GLY A 61 -52.57 34.92 31.52
CA GLY A 61 -52.77 35.82 30.37
C GLY A 61 -52.92 35.09 29.03
N ASP A 62 -53.59 35.73 28.07
CA ASP A 62 -53.99 35.11 26.80
C ASP A 62 -52.81 34.59 25.96
N ARG A 63 -51.62 35.18 26.15
CA ARG A 63 -50.41 34.78 25.45
C ARG A 63 -49.78 33.48 25.96
N PHE A 64 -50.04 33.10 27.21
CA PHE A 64 -49.38 31.97 27.89
C PHE A 64 -50.35 30.90 28.41
N ASN A 65 -51.66 31.14 28.32
CA ASN A 65 -52.66 30.13 28.58
C ASN A 65 -52.59 29.01 27.53
N GLY A 66 -52.78 27.76 27.95
CA GLY A 66 -52.78 26.60 27.05
C GLY A 66 -51.93 25.44 27.55
N ASN A 67 -51.72 24.44 26.70
CA ASN A 67 -50.91 23.28 27.02
C ASN A 67 -49.44 23.57 26.77
N ALA A 68 -48.61 23.32 27.78
CA ALA A 68 -47.19 23.54 27.74
C ALA A 68 -46.44 22.21 27.92
N PHE A 69 -45.46 21.92 27.07
CA PHE A 69 -44.69 20.69 27.13
C PHE A 69 -43.72 20.70 28.33
N ILE A 70 -43.73 19.64 29.13
CA ILE A 70 -42.87 19.47 30.30
C ILE A 70 -41.56 18.81 29.88
N SER A 71 -40.47 19.59 29.91
CA SER A 71 -39.12 19.12 29.59
C SER A 71 -38.32 18.64 30.81
N GLY A 72 -38.73 19.02 32.01
CA GLY A 72 -38.10 18.59 33.24
C GLY A 72 -38.96 18.89 34.46
N VAL A 73 -38.78 18.11 35.52
CA VAL A 73 -39.44 18.31 36.81
C VAL A 73 -38.38 18.24 37.89
N VAL A 74 -38.37 19.23 38.78
CA VAL A 74 -37.47 19.29 39.94
C VAL A 74 -38.35 19.41 41.17
N HIS A 75 -38.21 18.47 42.10
CA HIS A 75 -38.85 18.55 43.41
C HIS A 75 -37.83 19.03 44.43
N THR A 76 -38.17 20.10 45.15
CA THR A 76 -37.39 20.59 46.28
C THR A 76 -38.19 20.34 47.55
N VAL A 77 -37.67 19.48 48.42
CA VAL A 77 -38.29 19.13 49.70
C VAL A 77 -37.31 19.56 50.80
N GLY A 78 -37.68 20.56 51.58
CA GLY A 78 -36.82 21.16 52.61
C GLY A 78 -37.58 22.18 53.45
N GLU A 79 -37.10 22.45 54.67
CA GLU A 79 -37.68 23.44 55.59
C GLU A 79 -39.20 23.26 55.84
N GLY A 80 -39.67 22.01 55.81
CA GLY A 80 -41.10 21.69 55.98
C GLY A 80 -41.99 22.00 54.77
N ALA A 81 -41.42 22.44 53.65
CA ALA A 81 -42.14 22.70 52.40
C ALA A 81 -41.72 21.71 51.31
N TRP A 82 -42.68 21.39 50.45
CA TRP A 82 -42.44 20.68 49.20
C TRP A 82 -42.87 21.60 48.06
N ASN A 83 -41.94 21.93 47.17
CA ASN A 83 -42.17 22.67 45.95
C ASN A 83 -41.85 21.79 44.75
N THR A 84 -42.66 21.90 43.71
CA THR A 84 -42.41 21.27 42.42
C THR A 84 -42.22 22.35 41.38
N GLU A 85 -41.03 22.40 40.79
CA GLU A 85 -40.72 23.23 39.64
C GLU A 85 -40.81 22.39 38.37
N VAL A 86 -41.65 22.83 37.44
CA VAL A 86 -41.82 22.24 36.12
C VAL A 86 -41.15 23.14 35.10
N ARG A 87 -40.17 22.60 34.37
CA ARG A 87 -39.54 23.25 33.22
C ARG A 87 -40.39 23.02 31.98
N ILE A 88 -40.65 24.10 31.25
CA ILE A 88 -41.52 24.15 30.10
C ILE A 88 -40.69 24.41 28.84
N GLY A 89 -41.01 23.69 27.77
CA GLY A 89 -40.37 23.82 26.46
C GLY A 89 -38.99 23.17 26.39
N LEU A 90 -38.47 22.98 25.18
CA LEU A 90 -37.16 22.37 24.92
C LEU A 90 -36.09 23.42 24.56
N SER A 91 -34.82 23.07 24.75
CA SER A 91 -33.70 23.86 24.20
C SER A 91 -33.77 23.88 22.66
N SER A 92 -33.44 25.02 22.04
CA SER A 92 -33.29 25.12 20.57
C SER A 92 -32.08 24.33 20.10
N GLU A 93 -30.99 24.40 20.85
CA GLU A 93 -29.74 23.69 20.55
C GLU A 93 -29.90 22.19 20.80
N TRP A 94 -29.38 21.36 19.90
CA TRP A 94 -29.35 19.91 20.08
C TRP A 94 -28.31 19.52 21.11
N PHE A 95 -28.51 18.38 21.76
CA PHE A 95 -27.54 17.85 22.72
C PHE A 95 -26.15 17.72 22.09
N VAL A 96 -26.10 17.25 20.83
CA VAL A 96 -24.87 17.10 20.04
C VAL A 96 -24.21 18.43 19.63
N GLU A 97 -24.95 19.54 19.62
CA GLU A 97 -24.39 20.88 19.36
C GLU A 97 -23.76 21.46 20.63
N LYS A 98 -24.33 21.11 21.80
CA LYS A 98 -23.85 21.58 23.10
C LYS A 98 -22.73 20.69 23.67
N HIS A 99 -22.79 19.40 23.38
CA HIS A 99 -21.86 18.41 23.89
C HIS A 99 -21.25 17.62 22.73
N PRO A 100 -19.91 17.60 22.61
CA PRO A 100 -19.27 16.77 21.61
C PRO A 100 -19.53 15.28 21.95
N VAL A 101 -20.39 14.64 21.15
CA VAL A 101 -20.67 13.20 21.27
C VAL A 101 -19.66 12.46 20.39
N VAL A 102 -18.45 12.31 20.93
CA VAL A 102 -17.37 11.52 20.32
C VAL A 102 -17.02 10.36 21.24
N ALA A 103 -16.72 9.20 20.66
CA ALA A 103 -16.18 8.10 21.44
C ALA A 103 -14.86 8.56 22.10
N PRO A 104 -14.65 8.28 23.40
CA PRO A 104 -13.40 8.65 24.05
C PRO A 104 -12.25 7.84 23.48
N ASN A 105 -11.09 8.50 23.36
CA ASN A 105 -9.82 7.85 23.03
C ASN A 105 -9.55 6.64 23.92
N ALA A 106 -8.94 5.60 23.37
CA ALA A 106 -8.69 4.32 24.04
C ALA A 106 -9.94 3.77 24.74
N SER A 107 -11.14 4.08 24.20
CA SER A 107 -12.44 3.76 24.79
C SER A 107 -12.62 4.26 26.24
N GLY A 108 -11.86 5.27 26.66
CA GLY A 108 -11.86 5.80 28.03
C GLY A 108 -11.16 4.90 29.06
N LEU A 109 -10.46 3.83 28.62
CA LEU A 109 -9.77 2.91 29.52
C LEU A 109 -8.49 3.53 30.11
N ILE A 110 -7.77 4.29 29.29
CA ILE A 110 -6.51 4.96 29.65
C ILE A 110 -6.39 6.30 28.90
N PRO A 111 -5.51 7.22 29.33
CA PRO A 111 -5.17 8.39 28.54
C PRO A 111 -4.67 7.98 27.15
N GLY A 112 -5.37 8.44 26.11
CA GLY A 112 -4.97 8.16 24.74
C GLY A 112 -3.81 9.04 24.27
N ILE A 113 -3.08 8.55 23.27
CA ILE A 113 -2.05 9.31 22.57
C ILE A 113 -2.62 9.77 21.22
N LYS A 114 -2.53 11.07 20.96
CA LYS A 114 -3.03 11.67 19.71
C LYS A 114 -1.89 12.01 18.78
N GLY A 115 -2.11 11.76 17.49
CA GLY A 115 -1.15 12.06 16.43
C GLY A 115 -0.10 10.97 16.23
N LEU A 116 0.65 11.12 15.14
CA LEU A 116 1.72 10.21 14.78
C LEU A 116 2.96 10.46 15.64
N GLN A 117 3.70 9.39 15.94
CA GLN A 117 4.97 9.46 16.66
C GLN A 117 6.08 8.89 15.78
N THR A 118 7.30 9.38 15.94
CA THR A 118 8.49 8.71 15.40
C THR A 118 8.99 7.67 16.39
N GLY A 119 9.71 6.67 15.90
CA GLY A 119 10.38 5.70 16.74
C GLY A 119 11.59 5.11 16.05
N ILE A 120 12.53 4.60 16.84
CA ILE A 120 13.76 3.97 16.35
C ILE A 120 13.68 2.46 16.57
N VAL A 121 13.84 1.69 15.50
CA VAL A 121 13.78 0.22 15.56
C VAL A 121 14.93 -0.31 16.42
N GLN A 122 14.59 -1.13 17.41
CA GLN A 122 15.55 -1.77 18.33
C GLN A 122 15.73 -3.26 18.04
N LYS A 123 14.64 -3.95 17.71
CA LYS A 123 14.65 -5.40 17.50
C LYS A 123 13.53 -5.82 16.56
N ILE A 124 13.82 -6.76 15.67
CA ILE A 124 12.89 -7.25 14.64
C ILE A 124 12.54 -8.74 14.77
N ASP A 125 13.16 -9.43 15.74
CA ASP A 125 13.00 -10.86 15.96
C ASP A 125 12.48 -11.15 17.38
N SER A 126 12.15 -12.42 17.64
CA SER A 126 11.79 -12.91 18.98
C SER A 126 10.60 -12.17 19.61
N ASP A 127 9.62 -11.79 18.81
CA ASP A 127 8.34 -11.26 19.29
C ASP A 127 7.70 -12.27 20.28
N PRO A 128 7.47 -11.88 21.55
CA PRO A 128 6.90 -12.77 22.56
C PRO A 128 5.56 -13.38 22.17
N ASP A 129 4.74 -12.64 21.41
CA ASP A 129 3.39 -13.04 21.02
C ASP A 129 3.34 -13.65 19.61
N LYS A 130 4.49 -13.71 18.91
CA LYS A 130 4.62 -14.27 17.55
C LYS A 130 3.67 -13.63 16.53
N GLU A 131 3.43 -12.33 16.64
CA GLU A 131 2.58 -11.54 15.75
C GLU A 131 3.38 -10.75 14.69
N PHE A 132 4.66 -11.11 14.50
CA PHE A 132 5.58 -10.42 13.57
C PHE A 132 5.74 -8.93 13.88
N ARG A 133 5.70 -8.56 15.17
CA ARG A 133 5.90 -7.19 15.62
C ARG A 133 7.38 -6.81 15.62
N VAL A 134 7.62 -5.52 15.54
CA VAL A 134 8.94 -4.88 15.65
C VAL A 134 9.00 -4.13 16.97
N GLN A 135 10.09 -4.29 17.71
CA GLN A 135 10.34 -3.53 18.93
C GLN A 135 10.92 -2.16 18.58
N VAL A 136 10.29 -1.10 19.09
CA VAL A 136 10.60 0.29 18.76
C VAL A 136 10.78 1.11 20.03
N ALA A 137 11.80 1.97 20.04
CA ALA A 137 11.98 3.00 21.04
C ALA A 137 11.24 4.28 20.62
N ILE A 138 10.33 4.76 21.45
CA ILE A 138 9.57 5.99 21.19
C ILE A 138 10.17 7.12 22.04
N PRO A 139 10.64 8.24 21.45
CA PRO A 139 11.33 9.30 22.20
C PRO A 139 10.56 9.84 23.41
N ILE A 140 9.23 9.90 23.34
CA ILE A 140 8.39 10.41 24.44
C ILE A 140 8.39 9.51 25.69
N LEU A 141 8.72 8.23 25.54
CA LEU A 141 8.83 7.28 26.65
C LEU A 141 10.17 7.39 27.39
N GLY A 142 11.14 8.13 26.84
CA GLY A 142 12.49 8.25 27.38
C GLY A 142 13.49 7.26 26.78
N ALA A 143 14.74 7.39 27.18
CA ALA A 143 15.88 6.73 26.54
C ALA A 143 16.19 5.32 27.07
N ASP A 144 15.68 4.94 28.24
CA ASP A 144 16.13 3.73 28.94
C ASP A 144 15.01 2.70 29.14
N GLY A 145 15.04 1.62 28.35
CA GLY A 145 14.37 0.35 28.64
C GLY A 145 12.90 0.21 28.25
N ASP A 146 12.19 1.31 27.99
CA ASP A 146 10.76 1.28 27.66
C ASP A 146 10.54 1.22 26.14
N TYR A 147 10.71 0.03 25.57
CA TYR A 147 10.39 -0.26 24.17
C TYR A 147 9.01 -0.87 24.01
N VAL A 148 8.36 -0.58 22.89
CA VAL A 148 7.06 -1.15 22.56
C VAL A 148 7.13 -2.08 21.36
N TRP A 149 6.37 -3.16 21.39
CA TRP A 149 6.18 -4.03 20.22
C TRP A 149 5.05 -3.47 19.35
N ALA A 150 5.39 -3.04 18.15
CA ALA A 150 4.47 -2.47 17.18
C ALA A 150 4.26 -3.43 16.00
N ARG A 151 3.01 -3.58 15.54
CA ARG A 151 2.73 -4.34 14.32
C ARG A 151 3.24 -3.56 13.10
N LEU A 152 3.75 -4.25 12.09
CA LEU A 152 4.22 -3.63 10.86
C LEU A 152 3.11 -3.60 9.80
N SER A 153 2.77 -2.42 9.30
CA SER A 153 1.92 -2.28 8.13
C SER A 153 2.69 -2.69 6.86
N SER A 154 2.05 -3.47 6.00
CA SER A 154 2.57 -3.82 4.68
C SER A 154 1.52 -3.55 3.61
N PHE A 155 1.95 -3.10 2.44
CA PHE A 155 1.06 -2.72 1.33
C PHE A 155 0.41 -3.92 0.64
N TYR A 156 0.93 -5.14 0.83
CA TYR A 156 0.37 -6.36 0.26
C TYR A 156 0.68 -7.57 1.15
N THR A 157 -0.35 -8.20 1.70
CA THR A 157 -0.21 -9.35 2.60
C THR A 157 -1.28 -10.41 2.36
N GLY A 158 -0.94 -11.65 2.65
CA GLY A 158 -1.85 -12.80 2.64
C GLY A 158 -1.21 -14.02 3.29
N SER A 159 -1.94 -15.12 3.35
CA SER A 159 -1.44 -16.36 3.95
C SER A 159 -0.37 -17.00 3.05
N GLY A 160 0.90 -16.81 3.38
CA GLY A 160 2.05 -17.39 2.66
C GLY A 160 2.53 -16.58 1.44
N PHE A 161 2.01 -15.37 1.24
CA PHE A 161 2.45 -14.46 0.17
C PHE A 161 2.34 -13.00 0.62
N GLY A 162 3.07 -12.10 -0.03
CA GLY A 162 3.02 -10.67 0.26
C GLY A 162 4.34 -9.97 -0.02
N ALA A 163 4.38 -8.67 0.28
CA ALA A 163 5.60 -7.89 0.34
C ALA A 163 6.16 -7.95 1.77
N TYR A 164 7.28 -8.65 1.93
CA TYR A 164 7.96 -8.83 3.22
C TYR A 164 9.26 -8.03 3.23
N PHE A 165 9.20 -6.83 3.79
CA PHE A 165 10.33 -5.93 4.00
C PHE A 165 10.30 -5.47 5.45
N MET A 166 11.07 -6.16 6.31
CA MET A 166 11.25 -5.71 7.69
C MET A 166 12.18 -4.49 7.68
N PRO A 167 11.93 -3.49 8.54
CA PRO A 167 12.88 -2.39 8.73
C PRO A 167 14.19 -2.93 9.32
N GLU A 168 15.27 -2.16 9.17
CA GLU A 168 16.56 -2.49 9.76
C GLU A 168 16.66 -1.93 11.20
N ILE A 169 17.56 -2.48 12.00
CA ILE A 169 17.84 -1.94 13.34
C ILE A 169 18.42 -0.53 13.21
N ASN A 170 17.92 0.39 14.01
CA ASN A 170 18.16 1.84 13.99
C ASN A 170 17.43 2.63 12.89
N ASP A 171 16.56 2.01 12.09
CA ASP A 171 15.71 2.76 11.18
C ASP A 171 14.71 3.63 11.93
N GLU A 172 14.43 4.82 11.39
CA GLU A 172 13.38 5.71 11.86
C GLU A 172 12.04 5.34 11.20
N VAL A 173 11.04 5.06 12.04
CA VAL A 173 9.69 4.64 11.64
C VAL A 173 8.61 5.56 12.18
N ILE A 174 7.49 5.64 11.47
CA ILE A 174 6.29 6.36 11.91
C ILE A 174 5.30 5.38 12.53
N LEU A 175 4.84 5.72 13.73
CA LEU A 175 3.91 4.96 14.54
C LEU A 175 2.54 5.66 14.57
N GLY A 176 1.50 4.90 14.27
CA GLY A 176 0.12 5.22 14.61
C GLY A 176 -0.37 4.33 15.75
N PHE A 177 -1.48 4.72 16.38
CA PHE A 177 -2.06 3.98 17.51
C PHE A 177 -3.53 3.67 17.23
N MET A 178 -3.89 2.40 17.30
CA MET A 178 -5.28 1.99 17.06
C MET A 178 -6.19 2.59 18.14
N ASN A 179 -7.24 3.32 17.72
CA ASN A 179 -8.16 4.02 18.64
C ASN A 179 -7.45 5.00 19.61
N ASP A 180 -6.33 5.59 19.20
CA ASP A 180 -5.47 6.42 20.04
C ASP A 180 -4.98 5.70 21.33
N ASP A 181 -4.96 4.36 21.34
CA ASP A 181 -4.57 3.55 22.49
C ASP A 181 -3.07 3.26 22.46
N PRO A 182 -2.27 3.78 23.41
CA PRO A 182 -0.82 3.62 23.42
C PRO A 182 -0.35 2.16 23.51
N ARG A 183 -1.22 1.22 23.88
CA ARG A 183 -0.90 -0.21 23.96
C ARG A 183 -0.90 -0.92 22.61
N PHE A 184 -1.48 -0.29 21.57
CA PHE A 184 -1.63 -0.89 20.24
C PHE A 184 -0.94 -0.05 19.15
N PRO A 185 0.39 0.09 19.19
CA PRO A 185 1.14 0.79 18.16
C PRO A 185 1.22 -0.03 16.86
N VAL A 186 1.19 0.68 15.73
CA VAL A 186 1.35 0.16 14.39
C VAL A 186 2.34 1.03 13.62
N ILE A 187 3.39 0.42 13.07
CA ILE A 187 4.32 1.07 12.16
C ILE A 187 3.60 1.27 10.82
N LEU A 188 3.49 2.51 10.38
CA LEU A 188 2.88 2.89 9.11
C LEU A 188 3.87 2.87 7.94
N GLY A 189 5.15 3.06 8.24
CA GLY A 189 6.26 3.05 7.29
C GLY A 189 7.54 3.60 7.89
N SER A 190 8.62 3.55 7.12
CA SER A 190 9.92 4.16 7.46
C SER A 190 10.07 5.51 6.77
N VAL A 191 10.89 6.38 7.32
CA VAL A 191 11.17 7.72 6.77
C VAL A 191 12.67 7.92 6.58
N PHE A 192 13.03 8.62 5.50
CA PHE A 192 14.39 9.12 5.33
C PHE A 192 14.62 10.33 6.24
N SER A 193 15.86 10.50 6.70
CA SER A 193 16.30 11.59 7.56
C SER A 193 17.73 11.99 7.23
N SER A 194 18.30 12.99 7.91
CA SER A 194 19.68 13.40 7.69
C SER A 194 20.71 12.31 8.02
N SER A 195 20.36 11.36 8.89
CA SER A 195 21.18 10.18 9.20
C SER A 195 20.85 8.96 8.34
N ILE A 196 19.68 8.94 7.71
CA ILE A 196 19.20 7.86 6.82
C ILE A 196 18.80 8.50 5.49
N SER A 197 19.80 8.78 4.66
CA SER A 197 19.57 9.43 3.36
C SER A 197 19.03 8.44 2.32
N PRO A 198 18.17 8.88 1.39
CA PRO A 198 17.78 8.07 0.24
C PRO A 198 18.98 7.77 -0.66
N SER A 199 18.88 6.69 -1.46
CA SER A 199 19.91 6.32 -2.43
C SER A 199 19.97 7.26 -3.63
N GLU A 200 18.86 7.94 -3.94
CA GLU A 200 18.74 8.91 -5.02
C GLU A 200 18.50 10.30 -4.42
N THR A 201 19.01 11.33 -5.08
CA THR A 201 18.75 12.72 -4.66
C THR A 201 17.47 13.24 -5.33
N PRO A 202 16.56 13.90 -4.59
CA PRO A 202 15.39 14.50 -5.21
C PRO A 202 15.78 15.52 -6.29
N GLU A 203 15.23 15.34 -7.48
CA GLU A 203 15.42 16.22 -8.64
C GLU A 203 14.06 16.72 -9.16
N GLU A 204 14.03 17.87 -9.85
CA GLU A 204 12.79 18.50 -10.29
C GLU A 204 11.95 17.62 -11.23
N LYS A 205 12.60 16.92 -12.16
CA LYS A 205 11.92 16.03 -13.11
C LYS A 205 11.49 14.71 -12.48
N ASN A 206 12.21 14.26 -11.45
CA ASN A 206 12.01 13.00 -10.75
C ASN A 206 11.93 11.79 -11.71
N ASN A 207 12.88 11.68 -12.63
CA ASN A 207 12.87 10.64 -13.68
C ASN A 207 13.36 9.28 -13.17
N ILE A 208 14.05 9.25 -12.03
CA ILE A 208 14.60 8.02 -11.46
C ILE A 208 13.74 7.49 -10.32
N LYS A 209 13.31 6.23 -10.43
CA LYS A 209 12.65 5.50 -9.35
C LYS A 209 13.44 4.23 -9.06
N THR A 210 13.80 4.00 -7.80
CA THR A 210 14.68 2.89 -7.43
C THR A 210 14.13 2.13 -6.23
N LEU A 211 14.08 0.80 -6.34
CA LEU A 211 13.99 -0.11 -5.20
C LEU A 211 15.39 -0.67 -4.94
N LEU A 212 15.96 -0.33 -3.79
CA LEU A 212 17.31 -0.73 -3.39
C LEU A 212 17.27 -1.41 -2.03
N THR A 213 17.89 -2.59 -1.95
CA THR A 213 18.07 -3.31 -0.68
C THR A 213 19.39 -2.92 -0.02
N ARG A 214 19.53 -3.18 1.29
CA ARG A 214 20.74 -2.85 2.08
C ARG A 214 22.04 -3.37 1.48
N THR A 215 22.02 -4.50 0.77
CA THR A 215 23.21 -5.11 0.16
C THR A 215 23.41 -4.74 -1.31
N GLY A 216 22.67 -3.75 -1.84
CA GLY A 216 22.88 -3.24 -3.20
C GLY A 216 22.18 -4.02 -4.31
N MET A 217 21.19 -4.88 -4.00
CA MET A 217 20.31 -5.43 -5.05
C MET A 217 19.30 -4.35 -5.43
N GLN A 218 19.21 -4.05 -6.73
CA GLN A 218 18.54 -2.87 -7.25
C GLN A 218 17.58 -3.22 -8.39
N LEU A 219 16.40 -2.60 -8.36
CA LEU A 219 15.50 -2.43 -9.51
C LEU A 219 15.31 -0.94 -9.75
N LYS A 220 15.78 -0.43 -10.88
CA LYS A 220 15.78 0.99 -11.24
C LYS A 220 14.95 1.23 -12.49
N PHE A 221 14.17 2.30 -12.47
CA PHE A 221 13.41 2.83 -13.59
C PHE A 221 13.96 4.21 -13.94
N ASP A 222 14.29 4.41 -15.21
CA ASP A 222 14.61 5.69 -15.81
C ASP A 222 13.45 6.06 -16.75
N GLU A 223 12.64 7.03 -16.33
CA GLU A 223 11.44 7.46 -17.07
C GLU A 223 11.76 8.41 -18.24
N GLU A 224 12.95 9.01 -18.28
CA GLU A 224 13.37 9.88 -19.39
C GLU A 224 13.77 9.05 -20.60
N ASN A 225 14.59 8.03 -20.37
CA ASN A 225 15.07 7.12 -21.40
C ASN A 225 14.18 5.87 -21.55
N LYS A 226 13.20 5.68 -20.67
CA LYS A 226 12.32 4.50 -20.61
C LYS A 226 13.13 3.20 -20.48
N VAL A 227 14.00 3.17 -19.47
CA VAL A 227 14.90 2.03 -19.20
C VAL A 227 14.56 1.41 -17.85
N ILE A 228 14.50 0.07 -17.82
CA ILE A 228 14.38 -0.71 -16.59
C ILE A 228 15.67 -1.50 -16.39
N THR A 229 16.31 -1.34 -15.23
CA THR A 229 17.57 -1.99 -14.90
C THR A 229 17.43 -2.80 -13.62
N VAL A 230 17.77 -4.09 -13.70
CA VAL A 230 18.03 -4.95 -12.55
C VAL A 230 19.54 -5.05 -12.37
N LEU A 231 20.04 -4.75 -11.16
CA LEU A 231 21.47 -4.79 -10.85
C LEU A 231 21.69 -5.55 -9.53
N THR A 232 22.71 -6.40 -9.54
CA THR A 232 23.23 -7.07 -8.34
C THR A 232 24.55 -6.41 -7.90
N PRO A 233 24.93 -6.50 -6.60
CA PRO A 233 26.19 -5.94 -6.12
C PRO A 233 27.43 -6.57 -6.77
N GLY A 234 27.31 -7.78 -7.33
CA GLY A 234 28.38 -8.43 -8.08
C GLY A 234 28.59 -7.89 -9.50
N GLY A 235 27.71 -7.02 -9.99
CA GLY A 235 27.78 -6.45 -11.34
C GLY A 235 26.97 -7.18 -12.40
N ASN A 236 26.17 -8.19 -12.04
CA ASN A 236 25.22 -8.79 -12.99
C ASN A 236 24.08 -7.81 -13.25
N THR A 237 23.72 -7.66 -14.52
CA THR A 237 22.70 -6.71 -15.00
C THR A 237 21.69 -7.35 -15.95
N MET A 238 20.46 -6.84 -15.90
CA MET A 238 19.45 -7.04 -16.93
C MET A 238 18.84 -5.67 -17.23
N VAL A 239 18.90 -5.25 -18.50
CA VAL A 239 18.48 -3.93 -18.95
C VAL A 239 17.44 -4.09 -20.04
N PHE A 240 16.29 -3.44 -19.88
CA PHE A 240 15.24 -3.31 -20.87
C PHE A 240 15.20 -1.84 -21.29
N SER A 241 15.44 -1.53 -22.56
CA SER A 241 15.62 -0.16 -23.04
C SER A 241 14.75 0.09 -24.27
N ASP A 242 13.73 0.93 -24.13
CA ASP A 242 12.98 1.45 -25.29
C ASP A 242 13.84 2.46 -26.09
N ALA A 243 14.76 3.16 -25.43
CA ALA A 243 15.70 4.07 -26.10
C ALA A 243 16.62 3.34 -27.09
N ASP A 244 17.09 2.14 -26.71
CA ASP A 244 17.96 1.30 -27.54
C ASP A 244 17.19 0.24 -28.35
N ASN A 245 15.85 0.20 -28.23
CA ASN A 245 14.98 -0.83 -28.80
C ASN A 245 15.48 -2.26 -28.51
N GLY A 246 15.87 -2.53 -27.26
CA GLY A 246 16.56 -3.77 -26.95
C GLY A 246 16.57 -4.22 -25.49
N ILE A 247 17.07 -5.43 -25.31
CA ILE A 247 17.23 -6.10 -24.01
C ILE A 247 18.66 -6.64 -23.93
N THR A 248 19.34 -6.33 -22.82
CA THR A 248 20.72 -6.78 -22.58
C THR A 248 20.83 -7.45 -21.22
N ILE A 249 21.40 -8.64 -21.19
CA ILE A 249 21.74 -9.39 -19.97
C ILE A 249 23.24 -9.54 -19.93
N THR A 250 23.88 -9.07 -18.87
CA THR A 250 25.34 -9.16 -18.70
C THR A 250 25.67 -9.74 -17.33
N ASP A 251 26.54 -10.74 -17.29
CA ASP A 251 27.05 -11.26 -16.02
C ASP A 251 28.27 -10.46 -15.53
N GLN A 252 28.69 -10.71 -14.29
CA GLN A 252 29.88 -10.10 -13.70
C GLN A 252 31.21 -10.44 -14.42
N ASN A 253 31.20 -11.41 -15.35
CA ASN A 253 32.36 -11.86 -16.12
C ASN A 253 32.34 -11.33 -17.56
N SER A 254 31.45 -10.37 -17.87
CA SER A 254 31.26 -9.79 -19.21
C SER A 254 30.76 -10.77 -20.28
N ASN A 255 30.15 -11.90 -19.90
CA ASN A 255 29.33 -12.69 -20.81
C ASN A 255 28.02 -11.94 -21.04
N GLN A 256 27.56 -11.88 -22.29
CA GLN A 256 26.45 -11.03 -22.69
C GLN A 256 25.47 -11.74 -23.64
N ILE A 257 24.19 -11.47 -23.42
CA ILE A 257 23.12 -11.73 -24.39
C ILE A 257 22.46 -10.40 -24.72
N GLU A 258 22.42 -10.04 -25.99
CA GLU A 258 21.80 -8.81 -26.49
C GLU A 258 20.72 -9.17 -27.52
N MET A 259 19.56 -8.54 -27.41
CA MET A 259 18.43 -8.69 -28.33
C MET A 259 17.95 -7.30 -28.73
N ASN A 260 17.97 -6.98 -30.02
CA ASN A 260 17.55 -5.68 -30.56
C ASN A 260 17.08 -5.83 -32.03
N ASP A 261 16.86 -4.71 -32.73
CA ASP A 261 16.43 -4.69 -34.14
C ASP A 261 17.41 -5.38 -35.11
N SER A 262 18.69 -5.52 -34.73
CA SER A 262 19.71 -6.23 -35.52
C SER A 262 19.70 -7.76 -35.29
N GLY A 263 18.92 -8.25 -34.33
CA GLY A 263 18.79 -9.68 -34.02
C GLY A 263 19.23 -10.02 -32.60
N ILE A 264 19.80 -11.23 -32.43
CA ILE A 264 20.23 -11.77 -31.14
C ILE A 264 21.71 -12.11 -31.20
N THR A 265 22.48 -11.58 -30.25
CA THR A 265 23.91 -11.86 -30.07
C THR A 265 24.14 -12.57 -28.74
N VAL A 266 24.92 -13.64 -28.75
CA VAL A 266 25.40 -14.34 -27.55
C VAL A 266 26.93 -14.31 -27.57
N ASP A 267 27.51 -13.51 -26.67
CA ASP A 267 28.95 -13.29 -26.57
C ASP A 267 29.46 -13.90 -25.25
N SER A 268 30.35 -14.88 -25.36
CA SER A 268 31.02 -15.49 -24.21
C SER A 268 32.49 -15.14 -24.20
N LYS A 269 33.01 -14.74 -23.03
CA LYS A 269 34.44 -14.48 -22.82
C LYS A 269 35.26 -15.73 -22.54
N SER A 270 34.61 -16.89 -22.51
CA SER A 270 35.24 -18.20 -22.30
C SER A 270 34.54 -19.24 -23.18
N SER A 271 34.29 -20.45 -22.66
CA SER A 271 33.59 -21.51 -23.39
C SER A 271 32.07 -21.28 -23.45
N LEU A 272 31.50 -21.37 -24.65
CA LEU A 272 30.06 -21.53 -24.86
C LEU A 272 29.74 -23.00 -25.16
N THR A 273 28.84 -23.62 -24.39
CA THR A 273 28.36 -25.00 -24.61
C THR A 273 26.85 -25.01 -24.84
N LEU A 274 26.41 -25.63 -25.94
CA LEU A 274 25.00 -25.85 -26.26
C LEU A 274 24.70 -27.35 -26.18
N GLN A 275 23.82 -27.75 -25.25
CA GLN A 275 23.48 -29.16 -25.02
C GLN A 275 21.96 -29.33 -24.90
N ALA A 276 21.42 -30.38 -25.52
CA ALA A 276 20.03 -30.79 -25.38
C ALA A 276 19.95 -32.30 -25.11
N ALA A 277 18.92 -32.73 -24.39
CA ALA A 277 18.70 -34.14 -24.07
C ALA A 277 18.26 -34.97 -25.30
N THR A 278 17.59 -34.34 -26.26
CA THR A 278 17.12 -34.99 -27.49
C THR A 278 17.81 -34.37 -28.71
N ASP A 279 17.39 -33.17 -29.11
CA ASP A 279 17.76 -32.58 -30.40
C ASP A 279 18.21 -31.13 -30.26
N VAL A 280 19.24 -30.75 -31.03
CA VAL A 280 19.60 -29.36 -31.31
C VAL A 280 19.43 -29.14 -32.81
N THR A 281 18.48 -28.28 -33.20
CA THR A 281 18.21 -27.97 -34.61
C THR A 281 18.52 -26.50 -34.90
N ILE A 282 19.41 -26.24 -35.86
CA ILE A 282 19.79 -24.89 -36.30
C ILE A 282 19.31 -24.71 -37.75
N LYS A 283 18.47 -23.70 -37.99
CA LYS A 283 17.91 -23.37 -39.31
C LYS A 283 18.06 -21.88 -39.58
N GLY A 284 18.46 -21.53 -40.79
CA GLY A 284 18.55 -20.15 -41.27
C GLY A 284 18.71 -20.14 -42.79
N ALA A 285 18.42 -19.00 -43.42
CA ALA A 285 18.70 -18.84 -44.85
C ALA A 285 20.20 -19.02 -45.16
N THR A 286 21.04 -18.58 -44.22
CA THR A 286 22.48 -18.79 -44.21
C THR A 286 22.89 -19.25 -42.81
N VAL A 287 23.70 -20.31 -42.72
CA VAL A 287 24.30 -20.78 -41.46
C VAL A 287 25.81 -20.85 -41.67
N SER A 288 26.57 -20.04 -40.94
CA SER A 288 28.03 -20.05 -40.97
C SER A 288 28.58 -20.51 -39.61
N VAL A 289 29.48 -21.49 -39.63
CA VAL A 289 30.18 -21.98 -38.44
C VAL A 289 31.68 -21.95 -38.74
N SER A 290 32.43 -21.19 -37.96
CA SER A 290 33.88 -21.03 -38.13
C SER A 290 34.59 -21.19 -36.79
N GLY A 291 35.75 -21.85 -36.82
CA GLY A 291 36.69 -21.91 -35.69
C GLY A 291 38.06 -21.48 -36.17
N GLU A 292 38.70 -20.54 -35.47
CA GLU A 292 40.01 -20.01 -35.89
C GLU A 292 41.13 -21.05 -35.81
N GLN A 293 41.08 -21.91 -34.78
CA GLN A 293 42.09 -22.96 -34.58
C GLN A 293 41.63 -24.30 -35.15
N SER A 294 40.40 -24.71 -34.85
CA SER A 294 39.86 -25.99 -35.31
C SER A 294 38.33 -25.98 -35.32
N TYR A 295 37.77 -26.86 -36.15
CA TYR A 295 36.36 -27.25 -36.12
C TYR A 295 36.30 -28.77 -36.12
N SER A 296 35.57 -29.36 -35.17
CA SER A 296 35.43 -30.82 -35.03
C SER A 296 33.95 -31.21 -34.91
N CYS A 297 33.54 -32.19 -35.71
CA CYS A 297 32.21 -32.79 -35.63
C CYS A 297 32.35 -34.30 -35.39
N SER A 298 31.73 -34.82 -34.33
CA SER A 298 31.73 -36.24 -33.98
C SER A 298 30.32 -36.67 -33.62
N ALA A 299 29.83 -37.72 -34.29
CA ALA A 299 28.52 -38.31 -34.04
C ALA A 299 28.54 -39.77 -34.49
N GLY A 300 27.56 -40.57 -34.04
CA GLY A 300 27.37 -41.93 -34.55
C GLY A 300 27.09 -41.98 -36.06
N GLN A 301 26.48 -40.92 -36.60
CA GLN A 301 26.27 -40.71 -38.04
C GLN A 301 26.37 -39.21 -38.34
N VAL A 302 27.09 -38.84 -39.41
CA VAL A 302 27.15 -37.48 -39.95
C VAL A 302 26.64 -37.52 -41.38
N SER A 303 25.64 -36.67 -41.71
CA SER A 303 25.08 -36.54 -43.06
C SER A 303 25.21 -35.08 -43.51
N ILE A 304 25.87 -34.86 -44.64
CA ILE A 304 26.04 -33.55 -45.26
C ILE A 304 25.51 -33.64 -46.69
N SER A 305 24.51 -32.83 -47.02
CA SER A 305 23.87 -32.82 -48.33
C SER A 305 23.58 -31.39 -48.77
N GLY A 306 24.10 -30.99 -49.92
CA GLY A 306 23.69 -29.76 -50.61
C GLY A 306 22.93 -30.10 -51.89
N ASP A 307 21.73 -29.54 -52.04
CA ASP A 307 20.86 -29.81 -53.19
C ASP A 307 21.44 -29.33 -54.52
N THR A 308 22.26 -28.28 -54.47
CA THR A 308 22.94 -27.72 -55.65
C THR A 308 24.42 -28.10 -55.68
N THR A 309 25.16 -27.80 -54.61
CA THR A 309 26.59 -28.10 -54.49
C THR A 309 26.98 -28.43 -53.05
N THR A 310 28.09 -29.15 -52.87
CA THR A 310 28.75 -29.35 -51.58
C THR A 310 30.24 -29.25 -51.80
N ASP A 311 30.86 -28.18 -51.30
CA ASP A 311 32.29 -27.93 -51.46
C ASP A 311 33.05 -28.22 -50.17
N ILE A 312 34.08 -29.07 -50.27
CA ILE A 312 35.01 -29.37 -49.18
C ILE A 312 36.42 -29.11 -49.68
N SER A 313 37.11 -28.15 -49.08
CA SER A 313 38.46 -27.75 -49.50
C SER A 313 39.38 -27.53 -48.30
N GLY A 314 40.67 -27.76 -48.50
CA GLY A 314 41.72 -27.45 -47.54
C GLY A 314 42.90 -26.82 -48.27
N SER A 315 43.33 -25.65 -47.81
CA SER A 315 44.38 -24.86 -48.48
C SER A 315 45.75 -25.53 -48.45
N ALA A 316 46.10 -26.17 -47.34
CA ALA A 316 47.34 -26.93 -47.19
C ALA A 316 47.16 -28.42 -47.54
N SER A 317 46.06 -29.02 -47.09
CA SER A 317 45.71 -30.41 -47.38
C SER A 317 44.22 -30.66 -47.15
N CYS A 318 43.65 -31.61 -47.88
CA CYS A 318 42.31 -32.15 -47.66
C CYS A 318 42.41 -33.67 -47.59
N GLY A 319 42.14 -34.25 -46.41
CA GLY A 319 42.28 -35.69 -46.17
C GLY A 319 40.94 -36.34 -45.84
N ILE A 320 40.64 -37.47 -46.46
CA ILE A 320 39.47 -38.31 -46.17
C ILE A 320 39.98 -39.72 -45.93
N SER A 321 39.57 -40.37 -44.83
CA SER A 321 40.00 -41.73 -44.50
C SER A 321 38.83 -42.53 -43.91
N SER A 322 38.82 -43.85 -44.18
CA SER A 322 37.90 -44.82 -43.62
C SER A 322 38.68 -46.08 -43.26
N SER A 323 38.41 -46.68 -42.09
CA SER A 323 38.96 -47.99 -41.71
C SER A 323 38.22 -49.15 -42.38
N GLY A 324 37.00 -48.89 -42.88
CA GLY A 324 36.20 -49.83 -43.64
C GLY A 324 36.16 -49.46 -45.12
N GLU A 325 35.01 -49.70 -45.76
CA GLU A 325 34.79 -49.32 -47.15
C GLU A 325 34.64 -47.80 -47.29
N MET A 326 35.27 -47.24 -48.32
CA MET A 326 35.04 -45.88 -48.80
C MET A 326 34.44 -45.97 -50.21
N SER A 327 33.27 -45.35 -50.41
CA SER A 327 32.61 -45.31 -51.72
C SER A 327 32.50 -43.87 -52.22
N VAL A 328 33.16 -43.58 -53.34
CA VAL A 328 33.06 -42.30 -54.04
C VAL A 328 32.34 -42.54 -55.36
N LYS A 329 31.17 -41.92 -55.54
CA LYS A 329 30.32 -42.10 -56.72
C LYS A 329 30.03 -40.75 -57.36
N GLY A 330 30.18 -40.70 -58.68
CA GLY A 330 29.84 -39.53 -59.50
C GLY A 330 29.79 -39.95 -60.96
N SER A 331 29.11 -39.16 -61.80
CA SER A 331 29.18 -39.35 -63.26
C SER A 331 30.60 -39.19 -63.78
N ILE A 332 31.38 -38.30 -63.15
CA ILE A 332 32.81 -38.07 -63.40
C ILE A 332 33.50 -37.89 -62.04
N VAL A 333 34.61 -38.60 -61.83
CA VAL A 333 35.52 -38.40 -60.69
C VAL A 333 36.89 -38.06 -61.25
N MET A 334 37.36 -36.84 -61.00
CA MET A 334 38.69 -36.39 -61.43
C MET A 334 39.66 -36.56 -60.27
N VAL A 335 40.68 -37.39 -60.46
CA VAL A 335 41.83 -37.54 -59.55
C VAL A 335 43.05 -37.10 -60.34
N ASN A 336 43.79 -36.13 -59.81
CA ASN A 336 45.05 -35.66 -60.38
C ASN A 336 46.20 -36.11 -59.48
#